data_AF-A0A177A158-F1
#
_entry.id   AF-A0A177A158-F1
#
_cell.length_a   1.000
_cell.length_b   1.000
_cell.length_c   1.000
_cell.angle_alpha   90.00
_cell.angle_beta   90.00
_cell.angle_gamma   90.00
#
_symmetry.space_group_name_H-M   'P 1'
#
loop_
_entity.id
_entity.type
_entity.pdbx_description
1 polymer ?
#
loop_
_entity_poly.entity_id
_entity_poly.type
_entity_poly.pdbx_seq_one_letter_code
_entity_poly.pdbx_strand_id
1 'polypeptide(L)'
;MSVARTPSTAGHAWSSVAQPLTYALLASAPSCSLGCMCSRCIAGGGSRTHHASLGLARVAPAVLSQPRPITPIPTTFQGVEQGLQRWKDRLPEAFSSPSRQSYSNWVTGASQVLAAGQLQELDLRAIRQQVKSSKTKRARGRLQCGGELRASEAHELQKQKAELQAQKLAAAEARKLSQAANRAQKLVTAEARKLSQAAKRAQKQLRRAGIEARKQERLRKKSVAQLTQSGFPIPPELQDPITDPEADSGSEYESASEGGRGSGRWSGRWSGSESGNEEVIIS
;
A
#
# COMPACT_ATOMS: atom_id res chain seq x y z
N MET A 1 54.68 -0.98 33.36
CA MET A 1 54.28 -1.18 31.95
C MET A 1 53.00 -0.38 31.72
N SER A 2 53.15 0.87 31.27
CA SER A 2 52.04 1.81 31.13
C SER A 2 51.69 1.94 29.66
N VAL A 3 50.48 1.52 29.29
CA VAL A 3 49.98 1.57 27.92
C VAL A 3 49.12 2.81 27.77
N ALA A 4 49.62 3.79 27.01
CA ALA A 4 48.89 4.99 26.64
C ALA A 4 47.82 4.66 25.58
N ARG A 5 46.58 5.08 25.82
CA ARG A 5 45.49 5.06 24.82
C ARG A 5 45.45 6.43 24.13
N THR A 6 45.49 6.42 22.80
CA THR A 6 45.18 7.56 21.95
C THR A 6 43.67 7.63 21.67
N PRO A 7 43.06 8.84 21.54
CA PRO A 7 41.66 8.98 21.18
C PRO A 7 41.44 8.96 19.66
N SER A 8 40.44 8.19 19.25
CA SER A 8 39.95 8.03 17.88
C SER A 8 39.14 9.24 17.42
N THR A 9 39.52 9.81 16.28
CA THR A 9 38.88 10.96 15.65
C THR A 9 37.64 10.49 14.87
N ALA A 10 36.44 10.83 15.36
CA ALA A 10 35.19 10.59 14.65
C ALA A 10 34.95 11.67 13.58
N GLY A 11 35.12 11.29 12.31
CA GLY A 11 34.76 12.12 11.16
C GLY A 11 33.25 12.07 10.89
N HIS A 12 32.58 13.20 11.00
CA HIS A 12 31.19 13.39 10.57
C HIS A 12 31.11 13.49 9.03
N ALA A 13 30.67 12.42 8.38
CA ALA A 13 30.34 12.41 6.97
C ALA A 13 28.90 12.92 6.74
N TRP A 14 28.78 14.07 6.07
CA TRP A 14 27.50 14.60 5.61
C TRP A 14 27.05 13.80 4.37
N SER A 15 26.07 12.90 4.54
CA SER A 15 25.40 12.24 3.43
C SER A 15 24.39 13.20 2.79
N SER A 16 24.78 13.82 1.68
CA SER A 16 23.89 14.56 0.80
C SER A 16 23.07 13.56 -0.04
N VAL A 17 21.80 13.38 0.34
CA VAL A 17 20.83 12.57 -0.39
C VAL A 17 20.27 13.41 -1.55
N ALA A 18 20.82 13.20 -2.75
CA ALA A 18 20.21 13.66 -3.99
C ALA A 18 19.44 12.48 -4.62
N GLN A 19 18.11 12.50 -4.53
CA GLN A 19 17.23 11.58 -5.25
C GLN A 19 17.08 12.04 -6.72
N PRO A 20 17.25 11.15 -7.72
CA PRO A 20 16.79 11.43 -9.07
C PRO A 20 15.33 10.98 -9.23
N LEU A 21 14.44 11.96 -9.38
CA LEU A 21 13.08 11.76 -9.91
C LEU A 21 13.18 11.29 -11.37
N THR A 22 12.97 10.00 -11.59
CA THR A 22 12.80 9.42 -12.91
C THR A 22 11.30 9.30 -13.20
N TYR A 23 10.77 10.28 -13.92
CA TYR A 23 9.44 10.19 -14.53
C TYR A 23 9.54 9.28 -15.76
N ALA A 24 9.09 8.03 -15.64
CA ALA A 24 8.82 7.16 -16.77
C ALA A 24 7.44 7.51 -17.35
N LEU A 25 7.42 8.14 -18.52
CA LEU A 25 6.25 8.18 -19.40
C LEU A 25 6.01 6.77 -19.93
N LEU A 26 5.00 6.09 -19.40
CA LEU A 26 4.35 4.96 -20.07
C LEU A 26 2.92 5.37 -20.39
N ALA A 27 2.74 5.82 -21.64
CA ALA A 27 1.44 5.87 -22.28
C ALA A 27 0.96 4.43 -22.49
N SER A 28 -0.02 4.00 -21.71
CA SER A 28 -0.79 2.79 -21.97
C SER A 28 -2.25 3.21 -22.12
N ALA A 29 -2.73 3.18 -23.37
CA ALA A 29 -4.13 3.41 -23.70
C ALA A 29 -4.96 2.20 -23.25
N PRO A 30 -6.07 2.37 -22.52
CA PRO A 30 -7.04 1.29 -22.37
C PRO A 30 -7.89 1.20 -23.63
N SER A 31 -7.69 0.14 -24.40
CA SER A 31 -8.63 -0.34 -25.40
C SER A 31 -9.94 -0.75 -24.72
N CYS A 32 -11.01 0.01 -24.97
CA CYS A 32 -12.37 -0.35 -24.58
C CYS A 32 -12.81 -1.62 -25.31
N SER A 33 -12.71 -2.78 -24.64
CA SER A 33 -13.39 -4.00 -25.07
C SER A 33 -14.86 -3.90 -24.67
N LEU A 34 -15.69 -3.47 -25.62
CA LEU A 34 -17.11 -3.78 -25.67
C LEU A 34 -17.28 -5.31 -25.65
N GLY A 35 -18.12 -5.80 -24.74
CA GLY A 35 -18.67 -7.16 -24.85
C GLY A 35 -18.43 -8.02 -23.61
N CYS A 36 -19.31 -7.88 -22.62
CA CYS A 36 -19.79 -9.03 -21.87
C CYS A 36 -21.18 -8.71 -21.32
N MET A 37 -22.18 -9.19 -22.05
CA MET A 37 -23.54 -9.38 -21.57
C MET A 37 -23.49 -10.33 -20.37
N CYS A 38 -24.03 -9.90 -19.23
CA CYS A 38 -24.44 -10.82 -18.19
C CYS A 38 -25.90 -10.51 -17.83
N SER A 39 -26.78 -11.17 -18.57
CA SER A 39 -28.16 -11.40 -18.19
C SER A 39 -28.21 -12.13 -16.84
N ARG A 40 -28.78 -11.53 -15.80
CA ARG A 40 -29.52 -12.31 -14.81
C ARG A 40 -30.59 -11.50 -14.08
N CYS A 41 -31.81 -11.96 -14.34
CA CYS A 41 -33.06 -11.81 -13.63
C CYS A 41 -32.93 -11.59 -12.11
N ILE A 42 -33.62 -10.57 -11.59
CA ILE A 42 -34.39 -10.72 -10.36
C ILE A 42 -35.80 -10.21 -10.64
N ALA A 43 -36.72 -11.16 -10.57
CA ALA A 43 -38.16 -10.98 -10.63
C ALA A 43 -38.68 -10.32 -9.36
N GLY A 44 -39.82 -9.64 -9.49
CA GLY A 44 -40.81 -9.61 -8.42
C GLY A 44 -41.14 -8.22 -7.87
N GLY A 45 -42.36 -7.77 -8.16
CA GLY A 45 -43.18 -7.20 -7.10
C GLY A 45 -43.83 -5.86 -7.39
N GLY A 46 -45.13 -5.92 -7.73
CA GLY A 46 -46.10 -5.07 -7.04
C GLY A 46 -46.52 -3.79 -7.74
N SER A 47 -47.39 -3.95 -8.74
CA SER A 47 -48.36 -2.93 -9.12
C SER A 47 -49.16 -2.48 -7.89
N ARG A 48 -49.07 -1.21 -7.52
CA ARG A 48 -50.05 -0.58 -6.62
C ARG A 48 -50.40 0.81 -7.15
N THR A 49 -51.44 0.82 -7.98
CA THR A 49 -52.18 1.99 -8.41
C THR A 49 -52.87 2.63 -7.21
N HIS A 50 -52.42 3.82 -6.81
CA HIS A 50 -53.22 4.73 -5.99
C HIS A 50 -53.68 5.88 -6.88
N HIS A 51 -54.96 5.83 -7.27
CA HIS A 51 -55.72 7.01 -7.65
C HIS A 51 -55.87 7.88 -6.39
N ALA A 52 -55.40 9.12 -6.45
CA ALA A 52 -55.72 10.14 -5.46
C ALA A 52 -56.06 11.45 -6.18
N SER A 53 -57.36 11.73 -6.13
CA SER A 53 -58.12 12.96 -6.28
C SER A 53 -57.43 14.26 -6.69
N LEU A 54 -58.01 14.84 -7.75
CA LEU A 54 -57.91 16.22 -8.19
C LEU A 54 -58.32 17.20 -7.08
N GLY A 55 -57.36 17.98 -6.58
CA GLY A 55 -57.59 19.23 -5.85
C GLY A 55 -57.14 20.40 -6.71
N LEU A 56 -58.08 21.05 -7.39
CA LEU A 56 -57.85 22.29 -8.14
C LEU A 56 -57.56 23.44 -7.15
N ALA A 57 -56.28 23.66 -6.85
CA ALA A 57 -55.80 24.86 -6.19
C ALA A 57 -55.28 25.86 -7.24
N ARG A 58 -56.02 26.95 -7.37
CA ARG A 58 -55.77 28.20 -8.11
C ARG A 58 -54.28 28.56 -8.21
N VAL A 59 -53.67 28.29 -9.37
CA VAL A 59 -52.32 28.75 -9.72
C VAL A 59 -52.38 30.24 -10.01
N ALA A 60 -51.78 31.03 -9.12
CA ALA A 60 -51.47 32.44 -9.38
C ALA A 60 -50.45 32.51 -10.54
N PRO A 61 -50.55 33.49 -11.46
CA PRO A 61 -49.62 33.61 -12.56
C PRO A 61 -48.20 33.86 -12.01
N ALA A 62 -47.32 32.88 -12.22
CA ALA A 62 -45.91 33.02 -11.91
C ALA A 62 -45.35 34.19 -12.73
N VAL A 63 -45.00 35.27 -12.02
CA VAL A 63 -44.20 36.37 -12.53
C VAL A 63 -42.95 35.76 -13.16
N LEU A 64 -42.81 35.92 -14.47
CA LEU A 64 -41.62 35.53 -15.23
C LEU A 64 -40.41 36.25 -14.62
N SER A 65 -39.71 35.57 -13.73
CA SER A 65 -38.47 36.06 -13.13
C SER A 65 -37.46 36.25 -14.25
N GLN A 66 -36.95 37.48 -14.35
CA GLN A 66 -35.92 37.89 -15.30
C GLN A 66 -34.78 36.85 -15.38
N PRO A 67 -34.24 36.57 -16.58
CA PRO A 67 -33.10 35.68 -16.73
C PRO A 67 -31.94 36.22 -15.90
N ARG A 68 -31.52 35.45 -14.89
CA ARG A 68 -30.37 35.83 -14.08
C ARG A 68 -29.15 35.92 -15.00
N PRO A 69 -28.29 36.95 -14.84
CA PRO A 69 -27.09 37.08 -15.66
C PRO A 69 -26.23 35.82 -15.51
N ILE A 70 -25.93 35.20 -16.65
CA ILE A 70 -25.07 34.02 -16.73
C ILE A 70 -23.71 34.43 -16.18
N THR A 71 -23.23 33.75 -15.15
CA THR A 71 -21.88 33.97 -14.65
C THR A 71 -20.88 33.67 -15.77
N PRO A 72 -19.94 34.58 -16.09
CA PRO A 72 -18.96 34.33 -17.14
C PRO A 72 -18.10 33.12 -16.81
N ILE A 73 -17.70 32.37 -17.84
CA ILE A 73 -16.80 31.22 -17.69
C ILE A 73 -15.46 31.76 -17.15
N PRO A 74 -14.97 31.26 -16.00
CA PRO A 74 -13.71 31.73 -15.46
C PRO A 74 -12.56 31.36 -16.40
N THR A 75 -11.75 32.35 -16.77
CA THR A 75 -10.57 32.17 -17.63
C THR A 75 -9.26 32.07 -16.84
N THR A 76 -9.31 32.23 -15.52
CA THR A 76 -8.16 32.20 -14.61
C THR A 76 -8.38 31.20 -13.48
N PHE A 77 -7.29 30.58 -13.00
CA PHE A 77 -7.34 29.67 -11.84
C PHE A 77 -7.96 30.33 -10.61
N GLN A 78 -7.61 31.60 -10.36
CA GLN A 78 -8.18 32.38 -9.26
C GLN A 78 -9.70 32.57 -9.41
N GLY A 79 -10.19 32.76 -10.64
CA GLY A 79 -11.63 32.86 -10.92
C GLY A 79 -12.37 31.54 -10.66
N VAL A 80 -11.72 30.40 -10.96
CA VAL A 80 -12.27 29.07 -10.65
C VAL A 80 -12.31 28.82 -9.14
N GLU A 81 -11.25 29.13 -8.41
CA GLU A 81 -11.19 28.98 -6.95
C GLU A 81 -12.22 29.86 -6.23
N GLN A 82 -12.32 31.12 -6.61
CA GLN A 82 -13.33 32.03 -6.07
C GLN A 82 -14.75 31.56 -6.39
N GLY A 83 -14.98 31.05 -7.61
CA GLY A 83 -16.24 30.45 -7.99
C GLY A 83 -16.57 29.24 -7.12
N LEU A 84 -15.63 28.31 -6.98
CA LEU A 84 -15.78 27.10 -6.17
C LEU A 84 -16.06 27.43 -4.71
N GLN A 85 -15.38 28.44 -4.14
CA GLN A 85 -15.61 28.90 -2.78
C GLN A 85 -17.01 29.53 -2.61
N ARG A 86 -17.45 30.37 -3.56
CA ARG A 86 -18.81 30.93 -3.56
C ARG A 86 -19.90 29.84 -3.61
N TRP A 87 -19.66 28.78 -4.38
CA TRP A 87 -20.59 27.63 -4.47
C TRP A 87 -20.54 26.76 -3.23
N LYS A 88 -19.38 26.62 -2.59
CA LYS A 88 -19.21 25.91 -1.32
C LYS A 88 -20.04 26.52 -0.20
N ASP A 89 -20.14 27.85 -0.16
CA ASP A 89 -20.89 28.57 0.88
C ASP A 89 -22.42 28.60 0.62
N ARG A 90 -22.84 28.53 -0.66
CA ARG A 90 -24.26 28.67 -1.05
C ARG A 90 -25.06 27.36 -1.10
N LEU A 91 -24.41 26.24 -1.38
CA LEU A 91 -25.08 24.97 -1.65
C LEU A 91 -25.38 24.04 -0.44
N PRO A 92 -24.72 24.12 0.74
CA PRO A 92 -24.94 23.14 1.80
C PRO A 92 -26.39 23.07 2.30
N GLU A 93 -27.12 24.18 2.22
CA GLU A 93 -28.46 24.34 2.79
C GLU A 93 -29.56 23.63 1.98
N ALA A 94 -29.34 23.41 0.67
CA ALA A 94 -30.33 22.85 -0.25
C ALA A 94 -30.23 21.32 -0.44
N PHE A 95 -29.17 20.67 0.06
CA PHE A 95 -28.91 19.24 -0.16
C PHE A 95 -29.16 18.37 1.07
N SER A 96 -29.74 17.20 0.86
CA SER A 96 -29.96 16.17 1.89
C SER A 96 -28.64 15.50 2.32
N SER A 97 -28.62 14.92 3.54
CA SER A 97 -27.40 14.46 4.22
C SER A 97 -26.43 13.59 3.39
N PRO A 98 -26.89 12.58 2.61
CA PRO A 98 -25.97 11.77 1.79
C PRO A 98 -25.39 12.55 0.59
N SER A 99 -26.20 13.40 -0.03
CA SER A 99 -25.78 14.22 -1.19
C SER A 99 -24.84 15.36 -0.79
N ARG A 100 -25.01 15.92 0.40
CA ARG A 100 -24.11 16.94 0.98
C ARG A 100 -22.69 16.41 1.17
N GLN A 101 -22.53 15.18 1.65
CA GLN A 101 -21.21 14.57 1.84
C GLN A 101 -20.51 14.31 0.49
N SER A 102 -21.25 13.80 -0.51
CA SER A 102 -20.72 13.58 -1.86
C SER A 102 -20.25 14.89 -2.50
N TYR A 103 -21.03 15.96 -2.35
CA TYR A 103 -20.67 17.29 -2.84
C TYR A 103 -19.43 17.86 -2.12
N SER A 104 -19.36 17.74 -0.79
CA SER A 104 -18.20 18.20 -0.01
C SER A 104 -16.90 17.49 -0.42
N ASN A 105 -16.97 16.17 -0.63
CA ASN A 105 -15.85 15.38 -1.12
C ASN A 105 -15.41 15.83 -2.53
N TRP A 106 -16.36 16.09 -3.43
CA TRP A 106 -16.07 16.59 -4.77
C TRP A 106 -15.42 17.98 -4.75
N VAL A 107 -15.97 18.93 -3.97
CA VAL A 107 -15.40 20.28 -3.83
C VAL A 107 -13.97 20.21 -3.29
N THR A 108 -13.74 19.39 -2.27
CA THR A 108 -12.41 19.19 -1.68
C THR A 108 -11.43 18.60 -2.69
N GLY A 109 -11.86 17.57 -3.44
CA GLY A 109 -11.05 16.99 -4.51
C GLY A 109 -10.74 17.98 -5.64
N ALA A 110 -11.73 18.78 -6.05
CA ALA A 110 -11.55 19.82 -7.07
C ALA A 110 -10.55 20.89 -6.62
N SER A 111 -10.61 21.35 -5.37
CA SER A 111 -9.62 22.28 -4.79
C SER A 111 -8.21 21.70 -4.82
N GLN A 112 -8.04 20.42 -4.47
CA GLN A 112 -6.72 19.76 -4.50
C GLN A 112 -6.15 19.65 -5.92
N VAL A 113 -6.98 19.30 -6.90
CA VAL A 113 -6.56 19.23 -8.31
C VAL A 113 -6.15 20.61 -8.84
N LEU A 114 -6.87 21.66 -8.47
CA LEU A 114 -6.52 23.05 -8.84
C LEU A 114 -5.17 23.48 -8.25
N ALA A 115 -4.95 23.22 -6.96
CA ALA A 115 -3.68 23.52 -6.30
C ALA A 115 -2.51 22.75 -6.93
N ALA A 116 -2.70 21.47 -7.27
CA ALA A 116 -1.70 20.69 -7.98
C ALA A 116 -1.41 21.26 -9.39
N GLY A 117 -2.43 21.72 -10.10
CA GLY A 117 -2.29 22.38 -11.39
C GLY A 117 -1.47 23.67 -11.32
N GLN A 118 -1.69 24.51 -10.30
CA GLN A 118 -0.91 25.72 -10.07
C GLN A 118 0.57 25.41 -9.80
N LEU A 119 0.84 24.41 -8.95
CA LEU A 119 2.20 23.98 -8.65
C LEU A 119 2.91 23.49 -9.92
N GLN A 120 2.22 22.67 -10.73
CA GLN A 120 2.77 22.19 -12.01
C GLN A 120 3.08 23.35 -12.98
N GLU A 121 2.25 24.40 -13.03
CA GLU A 121 2.52 25.57 -13.86
C GLU A 121 3.77 26.33 -13.38
N LEU A 122 3.95 26.47 -12.06
CA LEU A 122 5.15 27.08 -11.48
C LEU A 122 6.40 26.27 -11.76
N ASP A 123 6.34 24.94 -11.61
CA ASP A 123 7.45 24.04 -11.93
C ASP A 123 7.83 24.14 -13.41
N LEU A 124 6.86 24.17 -14.32
CA LEU A 124 7.13 24.35 -15.75
C LEU A 124 7.77 25.71 -16.05
N ARG A 125 7.36 26.78 -15.37
CA ARG A 125 8.00 28.10 -15.49
C ARG A 125 9.43 28.08 -14.97
N ALA A 126 9.68 27.45 -13.82
CA ALA A 126 11.02 27.30 -13.25
C ALA A 126 11.94 26.49 -14.18
N ILE A 127 11.48 25.36 -14.70
CA ILE A 127 12.21 24.54 -15.67
C ILE A 127 12.53 25.35 -16.93
N ARG A 128 11.57 26.09 -17.49
CA ARG A 128 11.80 26.95 -18.67
C ARG A 128 12.84 28.03 -18.39
N GLN A 129 12.80 28.67 -17.23
CA GLN A 129 13.80 29.67 -16.83
C GLN A 129 15.20 29.04 -16.62
N GLN A 130 15.27 27.84 -16.05
CA GLN A 130 16.51 27.10 -15.90
C GLN A 130 17.11 26.69 -17.25
N VAL A 131 16.28 26.22 -18.18
CA VAL A 131 16.71 25.91 -19.55
C VAL A 131 17.17 27.17 -20.28
N LYS A 132 16.46 28.29 -20.15
CA LYS A 132 16.86 29.57 -20.77
C LYS A 132 18.19 30.09 -20.20
N SER A 133 18.35 30.06 -18.88
CA SER A 133 19.58 30.50 -18.21
C SER A 133 20.77 29.56 -18.45
N SER A 134 20.54 28.25 -18.59
CA SER A 134 21.61 27.31 -18.97
C SER A 134 22.03 27.48 -20.43
N LYS A 135 21.10 27.78 -21.35
CA LYS A 135 21.42 28.09 -22.75
C LYS A 135 22.26 29.37 -22.88
N THR A 136 21.94 30.42 -22.12
CA THR A 136 22.73 31.67 -22.13
C THR A 136 24.08 31.51 -21.44
N LYS A 137 24.16 30.73 -20.35
CA LYS A 137 25.44 30.42 -19.67
C LYS A 137 26.38 29.57 -20.52
N ARG A 138 25.87 28.69 -21.38
CA ARG A 138 26.69 27.87 -22.30
C ARG A 138 27.27 28.65 -23.48
N ALA A 139 26.64 29.75 -23.91
CA ALA A 139 27.13 30.58 -25.02
C ALA A 139 28.27 31.53 -24.60
N ARG A 140 28.37 31.88 -23.31
CA ARG A 140 29.57 32.48 -22.71
C ARG A 140 30.43 31.39 -22.08
N GLY A 141 30.80 30.40 -22.87
CA GLY A 141 32.08 29.75 -22.64
C GLY A 141 33.12 30.86 -22.67
N ARG A 142 33.56 31.33 -21.51
CA ARG A 142 34.92 31.84 -21.38
C ARG A 142 35.78 30.71 -21.97
N LEU A 143 36.12 30.82 -23.26
CA LEU A 143 37.40 30.33 -23.74
C LEU A 143 38.36 30.78 -22.65
N GLN A 144 38.93 29.84 -21.90
CA GLN A 144 39.86 30.17 -20.84
C GLN A 144 40.86 31.15 -21.44
N CYS A 145 40.79 32.41 -21.02
CA CYS A 145 41.73 33.41 -21.45
C CYS A 145 43.08 32.99 -20.84
N GLY A 146 43.94 32.40 -21.66
CA GLY A 146 45.39 32.58 -21.59
C GLY A 146 46.14 31.89 -20.45
N GLY A 147 45.84 30.63 -20.15
CA GLY A 147 46.85 29.76 -19.55
C GLY A 147 47.45 28.87 -20.64
N GLU A 148 48.76 28.95 -20.89
CA GLU A 148 49.47 28.00 -21.75
C GLU A 148 49.39 26.60 -21.12
N LEU A 149 48.33 25.86 -21.42
CA LEU A 149 48.17 24.49 -20.98
C LEU A 149 49.22 23.67 -21.75
N ARG A 150 50.30 23.30 -21.06
CA ARG A 150 51.39 22.53 -21.68
C ARG A 150 50.82 21.23 -22.25
N ALA A 151 51.29 20.82 -23.42
CA ALA A 151 50.81 19.60 -24.08
C ALA A 151 50.87 18.35 -23.16
N SER A 152 51.84 18.32 -22.24
CA SER A 152 51.95 17.29 -21.19
C SER A 152 50.72 17.23 -20.28
N GLU A 153 50.24 18.37 -19.79
CA GLU A 153 49.10 18.46 -18.89
C GLU A 153 47.79 18.07 -19.61
N ALA A 154 47.68 18.38 -20.91
CA ALA A 154 46.52 17.99 -21.71
C ALA A 154 46.40 16.46 -21.82
N HIS A 155 47.53 15.76 -22.01
CA HIS A 155 47.56 14.29 -22.05
C HIS A 155 47.24 13.66 -20.69
N GLU A 156 47.76 14.22 -19.60
CA GLU A 156 47.44 13.77 -18.24
C GLU A 156 45.94 13.90 -17.94
N LEU A 157 45.32 15.02 -18.28
CA LEU A 157 43.89 15.24 -18.10
C LEU A 157 43.04 14.27 -18.94
N GLN A 158 43.47 13.93 -20.15
CA GLN A 158 42.80 12.92 -20.97
C GLN A 158 42.91 11.53 -20.33
N LYS A 159 44.08 11.16 -19.82
CA LYS A 159 44.31 9.90 -19.12
C LYS A 159 43.42 9.79 -17.87
N GLN A 160 43.37 10.82 -17.03
CA GLN A 160 42.51 10.85 -15.84
C GLN A 160 41.02 10.73 -16.20
N LYS A 161 40.57 11.40 -17.28
CA LYS A 161 39.19 11.26 -17.76
C LYS A 161 38.88 9.85 -18.21
N ALA A 162 39.80 9.20 -18.94
CA ALA A 162 39.64 7.81 -19.38
C ALA A 162 39.60 6.84 -18.19
N GLU A 163 40.48 7.00 -17.21
CA GLU A 163 40.50 6.19 -15.99
C GLU A 163 39.20 6.37 -15.18
N LEU A 164 38.73 7.61 -15.01
CA LEU A 164 37.48 7.90 -14.30
C LEU A 164 36.27 7.33 -15.04
N GLN A 165 36.27 7.35 -16.38
CA GLN A 165 35.23 6.71 -17.19
C GLN A 165 35.24 5.18 -17.03
N ALA A 166 36.41 4.55 -17.07
CA ALA A 166 36.56 3.12 -16.82
C ALA A 166 36.04 2.73 -15.42
N GLN A 167 36.37 3.51 -14.38
CA GLN A 167 35.85 3.30 -13.03
C GLN A 167 34.33 3.44 -12.94
N LYS A 168 33.74 4.43 -13.64
CA LYS A 168 32.28 4.61 -13.68
C LYS A 168 31.57 3.41 -14.32
N LEU A 169 32.13 2.87 -15.40
CA LEU A 169 31.58 1.69 -16.07
C LEU A 169 31.67 0.47 -15.14
N ALA A 170 32.84 0.22 -14.55
CA ALA A 170 33.03 -0.87 -13.61
C ALA A 170 32.09 -0.77 -12.39
N ALA A 171 31.93 0.44 -11.82
CA ALA A 171 31.00 0.66 -10.72
C ALA A 171 29.53 0.47 -11.12
N ALA A 172 29.14 0.84 -12.35
CA ALA A 172 27.80 0.62 -12.87
C ALA A 172 27.51 -0.87 -13.07
N GLU A 173 28.46 -1.64 -13.58
CA GLU A 173 28.36 -3.09 -13.72
C GLU A 173 28.26 -3.79 -12.36
N ALA A 174 29.14 -3.45 -11.41
CA ALA A 174 29.09 -3.98 -10.05
C ALA A 174 27.73 -3.71 -9.37
N ARG A 175 27.16 -2.51 -9.56
CA ARG A 175 25.81 -2.18 -9.06
C ARG A 175 24.73 -3.05 -9.69
N LYS A 176 24.77 -3.30 -11.00
CA LYS A 176 23.81 -4.16 -11.70
C LYS A 176 23.89 -5.60 -11.18
N LEU A 177 25.11 -6.13 -11.00
CA LEU A 177 25.32 -7.47 -10.46
C LEU A 177 24.82 -7.60 -9.01
N SER A 178 25.13 -6.62 -8.16
CA SER A 178 24.62 -6.58 -6.78
C SER A 178 23.09 -6.52 -6.75
N GLN A 179 22.46 -5.71 -7.61
CA GLN A 179 21.00 -5.66 -7.71
C GLN A 179 20.40 -6.98 -8.17
N ALA A 180 21.01 -7.66 -9.14
CA ALA A 180 20.58 -8.97 -9.60
C ALA A 180 20.68 -10.02 -8.48
N ALA A 181 21.79 -10.07 -7.75
CA ALA A 181 21.98 -10.96 -6.62
C ALA A 181 20.95 -10.72 -5.50
N ASN A 182 20.73 -9.45 -5.14
CA ASN A 182 19.72 -9.08 -4.14
C ASN A 182 18.29 -9.47 -4.57
N ARG A 183 17.97 -9.35 -5.87
CA ARG A 183 16.68 -9.81 -6.41
C ARG A 183 16.55 -11.33 -6.35
N ALA A 184 17.58 -12.07 -6.74
CA ALA A 184 17.59 -13.52 -6.66
C ALA A 184 17.41 -14.01 -5.22
N GLN A 185 18.11 -13.41 -4.25
CA GLN A 185 17.97 -13.73 -2.83
C GLN A 185 16.55 -13.45 -2.30
N LYS A 186 15.92 -12.35 -2.71
CA LYS A 186 14.53 -12.04 -2.36
C LYS A 186 13.54 -13.07 -2.89
N LEU A 187 13.77 -13.63 -4.07
CA LEU A 187 12.92 -14.67 -4.64
C LEU A 187 13.07 -15.98 -3.86
N VAL A 188 14.31 -16.42 -3.61
CA VAL A 188 14.60 -17.64 -2.84
C VAL A 188 13.98 -17.56 -1.44
N THR A 189 14.15 -16.43 -0.75
CA THR A 189 13.56 -16.24 0.59
C THR A 189 12.03 -16.18 0.56
N ALA A 190 11.42 -15.59 -0.46
CA ALA A 190 9.97 -15.56 -0.62
C ALA A 190 9.40 -16.97 -0.89
N GLU A 191 10.07 -17.79 -1.69
CA GLU A 191 9.69 -19.18 -1.95
C GLU A 191 9.82 -20.03 -0.69
N ALA A 192 10.94 -19.94 0.03
CA ALA A 192 11.12 -20.63 1.31
C ALA A 192 10.01 -20.27 2.32
N ARG A 193 9.61 -18.99 2.38
CA ARG A 193 8.50 -18.53 3.23
C ARG A 193 7.16 -19.16 2.81
N LYS A 194 6.87 -19.25 1.51
CA LYS A 194 5.64 -19.89 1.01
C LYS A 194 5.60 -21.38 1.37
N LEU A 195 6.71 -22.10 1.17
CA LEU A 195 6.81 -23.52 1.53
C LEU A 195 6.62 -23.74 3.03
N SER A 196 7.28 -22.94 3.87
CA SER A 196 7.10 -23.00 5.33
C SER A 196 5.65 -22.71 5.75
N GLN A 197 5.00 -21.73 5.13
CA GLN A 197 3.59 -21.43 5.41
C GLN A 197 2.66 -22.57 4.99
N ALA A 198 2.90 -23.19 3.82
CA ALA A 198 2.15 -24.34 3.36
C ALA A 198 2.30 -25.54 4.31
N ALA A 199 3.53 -25.86 4.71
CA ALA A 199 3.81 -26.93 5.67
C ALA A 199 3.11 -26.69 7.02
N LYS A 200 3.18 -25.47 7.57
CA LYS A 200 2.47 -25.12 8.82
C LYS A 200 0.95 -25.20 8.69
N ARG A 201 0.39 -24.88 7.52
CA ARG A 201 -1.05 -25.01 7.26
C ARG A 201 -1.45 -26.49 7.19
N ALA A 202 -0.69 -27.32 6.48
CA ALA A 202 -0.90 -28.76 6.42
C ALA A 202 -0.81 -29.41 7.80
N GLN A 203 0.21 -29.07 8.60
CA GLN A 203 0.34 -29.57 9.98
C GLN A 203 -0.86 -29.17 10.85
N LYS A 204 -1.36 -27.94 10.74
CA LYS A 204 -2.58 -27.51 11.46
C LYS A 204 -3.82 -28.28 11.01
N GLN A 205 -3.93 -28.62 9.74
CA GLN A 205 -5.03 -29.43 9.21
C GLN A 205 -4.95 -30.86 9.75
N LEU A 206 -3.78 -31.50 9.69
CA LEU A 206 -3.55 -32.83 10.26
C LEU A 206 -3.89 -32.86 11.75
N ARG A 207 -3.44 -31.87 12.53
CA ARG A 207 -3.77 -31.77 13.96
C ARG A 207 -5.27 -31.62 14.22
N ARG A 208 -5.98 -30.84 13.40
CA ARG A 208 -7.45 -30.70 13.52
C ARG A 208 -8.15 -32.03 13.23
N ALA A 209 -7.77 -32.68 12.12
CA ALA A 209 -8.30 -33.97 11.73
C ALA A 209 -8.03 -35.04 12.81
N GLY A 210 -6.84 -35.07 13.40
CA GLY A 210 -6.50 -36.00 14.47
C GLY A 210 -7.30 -35.76 15.76
N ILE A 211 -7.54 -34.49 16.13
CA ILE A 211 -8.44 -34.17 17.25
C ILE A 211 -9.87 -34.68 16.98
N GLU A 212 -10.38 -34.51 15.76
CA GLU A 212 -11.71 -34.97 15.36
C GLU A 212 -11.80 -36.50 15.36
N ALA A 213 -10.82 -37.18 14.78
CA ALA A 213 -10.72 -38.65 14.78
C ALA A 213 -10.70 -39.20 16.22
N ARG A 214 -9.90 -38.62 17.12
CA ARG A 214 -9.87 -39.01 18.54
C ARG A 214 -11.20 -38.77 19.26
N LYS A 215 -11.94 -37.71 18.91
CA LYS A 215 -13.29 -37.48 19.46
C LYS A 215 -14.28 -38.53 18.97
N GLN A 216 -14.25 -38.84 17.67
CA GLN A 216 -15.11 -39.87 17.09
C GLN A 216 -14.79 -41.25 17.67
N GLU A 217 -13.53 -41.61 17.83
CA GLU A 217 -13.12 -42.88 18.42
C GLU A 217 -13.58 -43.00 19.89
N ARG A 218 -13.56 -41.89 20.65
CA ARG A 218 -14.14 -41.88 22.00
C ARG A 218 -15.64 -42.11 21.99
N LEU A 219 -16.36 -41.58 20.99
CA LEU A 219 -17.81 -41.82 20.84
C LEU A 219 -18.09 -43.27 20.44
N ARG A 220 -17.33 -43.82 19.48
CA ARG A 220 -17.39 -45.23 19.07
C ARG A 220 -17.15 -46.16 20.26
N LYS A 221 -16.10 -45.94 21.04
CA LYS A 221 -15.82 -46.74 22.25
C LYS A 221 -16.94 -46.69 23.27
N LYS A 222 -17.59 -45.52 23.45
CA LYS A 222 -18.75 -45.39 24.35
C LYS A 222 -19.96 -46.17 23.86
N SER A 223 -20.30 -46.11 22.57
CA SER A 223 -21.44 -46.87 22.02
C SER A 223 -21.19 -48.37 22.06
N VAL A 224 -19.98 -48.81 21.70
CA VAL A 224 -19.57 -50.22 21.80
C VAL A 224 -19.68 -50.71 23.24
N ALA A 225 -19.19 -49.96 24.22
CA ALA A 225 -19.30 -50.34 25.62
C ALA A 225 -20.76 -50.50 26.07
N GLN A 226 -21.67 -49.60 25.63
CA GLN A 226 -23.10 -49.69 25.94
C GLN A 226 -23.77 -50.92 25.33
N LEU A 227 -23.48 -51.25 24.06
CA LEU A 227 -24.01 -52.45 23.39
C LEU A 227 -23.50 -53.73 24.04
N THR A 228 -22.22 -53.79 24.35
CA THR A 228 -21.62 -54.92 25.07
C THR A 228 -22.26 -55.09 26.45
N GLN A 229 -22.50 -53.99 27.18
CA GLN A 229 -23.15 -54.02 28.49
C GLN A 229 -24.60 -54.51 28.42
N SER A 230 -25.30 -54.23 27.31
CA SER A 230 -26.69 -54.64 27.09
C SER A 230 -26.82 -56.01 26.41
N GLY A 231 -25.70 -56.68 26.08
CA GLY A 231 -25.67 -58.00 25.44
C GLY A 231 -26.08 -57.98 23.96
N PHE A 232 -26.17 -56.80 23.33
CA PHE A 232 -26.47 -56.71 21.91
C PHE A 232 -25.21 -56.94 21.06
N PRO A 233 -25.34 -57.58 19.88
CA PRO A 233 -24.22 -57.71 18.96
C PRO A 233 -23.76 -56.34 18.46
N ILE A 234 -22.45 -56.15 18.33
CA ILE A 234 -21.85 -54.90 17.84
C ILE A 234 -22.08 -54.80 16.31
N PRO A 235 -22.68 -53.72 15.81
CA PRO A 235 -22.82 -53.47 14.38
C PRO A 235 -21.46 -53.41 13.67
N PRO A 236 -21.38 -53.86 12.41
CA PRO A 236 -20.14 -53.87 11.64
C PRO A 236 -19.51 -52.48 11.48
N GLU A 237 -20.31 -51.41 11.44
CA GLU A 237 -19.84 -50.02 11.36
C GLU A 237 -19.01 -49.57 12.56
N LEU A 238 -19.20 -50.21 13.71
CA LEU A 238 -18.48 -49.91 14.96
C LEU A 238 -17.37 -50.91 15.25
N GLN A 239 -17.18 -51.94 14.41
CA GLN A 239 -16.15 -52.96 14.61
C GLN A 239 -14.74 -52.35 14.48
N ASP A 240 -14.55 -51.53 13.44
CA ASP A 240 -13.24 -51.01 13.07
C ASP A 240 -12.85 -49.76 13.89
N PRO A 241 -11.63 -49.71 14.47
CA PRO A 241 -11.13 -48.51 15.13
C PRO A 241 -10.95 -47.35 14.15
N ILE A 242 -11.34 -46.15 14.56
CA ILE A 242 -11.10 -44.94 13.77
C ILE A 242 -9.61 -44.58 13.88
N THR A 243 -8.91 -44.58 12.76
CA THR A 243 -7.48 -44.29 12.67
C THR A 243 -7.21 -42.79 12.80
N ASP A 244 -6.20 -42.42 13.59
CA ASP A 244 -5.81 -41.02 13.81
C ASP A 244 -4.77 -40.59 12.74
N PRO A 245 -5.13 -39.70 11.81
CA PRO A 245 -4.21 -39.26 10.75
C PRO A 245 -2.96 -38.54 11.29
N GLU A 246 -3.01 -38.01 12.53
CA GLU A 246 -1.84 -37.41 13.19
C GLU A 246 -0.85 -38.49 13.66
N ALA A 247 -1.32 -39.67 14.06
CA ALA A 247 -0.48 -40.76 14.56
C ALA A 247 0.30 -41.46 13.43
N ASP A 248 -0.31 -41.63 12.26
CA ASP A 248 0.31 -42.28 11.10
C ASP A 248 1.30 -41.39 10.36
N SER A 249 1.25 -40.07 10.60
CA SER A 249 2.13 -39.12 9.95
C SER A 249 3.61 -39.27 10.37
N GLY A 250 3.92 -40.17 11.31
CA GLY A 250 5.29 -40.54 11.67
C GLY A 250 6.14 -39.36 12.13
N SER A 251 5.52 -38.22 12.50
CA SER A 251 6.26 -37.11 13.06
C SER A 251 6.68 -37.54 14.46
N GLU A 252 7.87 -38.13 14.54
CA GLU A 252 8.62 -38.39 15.74
C GLU A 252 8.80 -37.04 16.46
N TYR A 253 7.78 -36.67 17.22
CA TYR A 253 7.86 -35.63 18.22
C TYR A 253 8.67 -36.25 19.36
N GLU A 254 9.99 -36.21 19.22
CA GLU A 254 10.93 -36.36 20.34
C GLU A 254 10.55 -35.29 21.36
N SER A 255 9.64 -35.72 22.24
CA SER A 255 9.12 -34.95 23.34
C SER A 255 10.13 -35.04 24.45
N ALA A 256 11.27 -34.38 24.27
CA ALA A 256 12.11 -34.00 25.39
C ALA A 256 11.38 -32.92 26.21
N SER A 257 10.26 -33.31 26.85
CA SER A 257 9.65 -32.60 27.95
C SER A 257 9.78 -33.49 29.18
N GLU A 258 11.03 -33.73 29.53
CA GLU A 258 11.39 -34.26 30.83
C GLU A 258 11.07 -33.18 31.87
N GLY A 259 9.98 -33.39 32.61
CA GLY A 259 9.91 -33.01 34.03
C GLY A 259 9.93 -31.52 34.37
N GLY A 260 9.01 -30.72 33.85
CA GLY A 260 8.74 -29.38 34.37
C GLY A 260 7.44 -29.30 35.16
N ARG A 261 7.31 -30.01 36.29
CA ARG A 261 6.22 -29.78 37.27
C ARG A 261 6.42 -28.42 37.95
N GLY A 262 6.21 -27.33 37.21
CA GLY A 262 6.23 -25.96 37.71
C GLY A 262 4.81 -25.44 37.83
N SER A 263 4.26 -25.53 39.04
CA SER A 263 3.07 -24.81 39.49
C SER A 263 3.21 -23.30 39.24
N GLY A 264 2.79 -22.85 38.06
CA GLY A 264 2.88 -21.47 37.60
C GLY A 264 1.56 -20.73 37.77
N ARG A 265 1.36 -20.24 38.99
CA ARG A 265 0.36 -19.27 39.45
C ARG A 265 -0.09 -18.32 38.32
N TRP A 266 -1.37 -18.36 37.95
CA TRP A 266 -2.02 -17.30 37.19
C TRP A 266 -1.92 -15.99 37.97
N SER A 267 -1.05 -15.08 37.54
CA SER A 267 -1.17 -13.66 37.84
C SER A 267 -1.40 -12.92 36.54
N GLY A 268 -2.67 -12.61 36.26
CA GLY A 268 -3.06 -11.70 35.22
C GLY A 268 -2.44 -10.33 35.48
N ARG A 269 -1.52 -9.91 34.60
CA ARG A 269 -1.05 -8.53 34.53
C ARG A 269 -1.54 -7.96 33.21
N TRP A 270 -2.72 -7.33 33.27
CA TRP A 270 -3.15 -6.37 32.26
C TRP A 270 -2.13 -5.24 32.23
N SER A 271 -1.27 -5.22 31.20
CA SER A 271 -0.48 -4.05 30.87
C SER A 271 -1.32 -3.14 29.98
N GLY A 272 -1.99 -2.18 30.62
CA GLY A 272 -2.52 -0.99 29.95
C GLY A 272 -1.36 -0.25 29.29
N SER A 273 -1.47 -0.02 27.98
CA SER A 273 -0.55 0.81 27.22
C SER A 273 -0.91 2.26 27.45
N GLU A 274 -0.23 2.91 28.39
CA GLU A 274 -0.22 4.36 28.53
C GLU A 274 0.62 4.95 27.39
N SER A 275 -0.05 5.64 26.47
CA SER A 275 0.58 6.42 25.40
C SER A 275 1.13 7.71 25.98
N GLY A 276 2.43 7.74 26.27
CA GLY A 276 3.18 8.96 26.59
C GLY A 276 3.39 9.81 25.35
N ASN A 277 2.69 10.94 25.30
CA ASN A 277 2.96 12.09 24.46
C ASN A 277 4.22 12.81 24.95
N GLU A 278 5.29 12.77 24.16
CA GLU A 278 6.52 13.56 24.41
C GLU A 278 6.31 14.99 23.90
N GLU A 279 6.21 15.92 24.84
CA GLU A 279 6.20 17.37 24.66
C GLU A 279 7.61 17.83 24.30
N VAL A 280 7.83 18.27 23.06
CA VAL A 280 9.10 18.89 22.63
C VAL A 280 9.01 20.39 22.92
N ILE A 281 9.62 20.82 24.03
CA ILE A 281 9.87 22.24 24.32
C ILE A 281 11.16 22.63 23.59
N ILE A 282 11.04 23.46 22.56
CA ILE A 282 12.19 24.12 21.91
C ILE A 282 12.39 25.46 22.62
N SER A 283 13.55 25.61 23.27
CA SER A 283 14.07 26.90 23.79
C SER A 283 14.99 27.56 22.77
#